data_AF-A0A9E5UPN9-F1
#
_entry.id   AF-A0A9E5UPN9-F1
#
_cell.length_a   1.000
_cell.length_b   1.000
_cell.length_c   1.000
_cell.angle_alpha   90.00
_cell.angle_beta   90.00
_cell.angle_gamma   90.00
#
_symmetry.space_group_name_H-M   'P 1'
#
loop_
_entity.id
_entity.type
_entity.pdbx_description
1 polymer ?
#
loop_
_entity_poly.entity_id
_entity_poly.type
_entity_poly.pdbx_seq_one_letter_code
_entity_poly.pdbx_strand_id
1 'polypeptide(L)'
;MNAIPLLSKIVAVTVFSDRAEITRQAEIYLEKGSHRLQFAKLPPSLMPDSLRLSGIGPARLGQVRHQLVYSDEIIVTTLRIWEEENARVKAHLQTLDDQLALLHKEEVVIEQLALKMTSPNPKQEHDFAPEKWHIFLGFYRSQLEAPGLGPSAGTKRKRNLAPSG
;
A
#
# COMPACT_ATOMS: atom_id res chain seq x y z
N MET A 1 0.09 33.73 -32.40
CA MET A 1 1.43 34.10 -31.92
C MET A 1 1.89 33.06 -30.92
N ASN A 2 2.89 32.26 -31.29
CA ASN A 2 3.45 31.23 -30.42
C ASN A 2 4.34 31.87 -29.36
N ALA A 3 4.33 31.31 -28.15
CA ALA A 3 5.20 31.78 -27.08
C ALA A 3 6.62 31.24 -27.28
N ILE A 4 7.62 32.07 -27.02
CA ILE A 4 9.03 31.69 -27.02
C ILE A 4 9.35 31.15 -25.61
N PRO A 5 9.70 29.86 -25.45
CA PRO A 5 10.06 29.31 -24.16
C PRO A 5 11.42 29.85 -23.71
N LEU A 6 11.49 30.34 -22.47
CA LEU A 6 12.72 30.83 -21.86
C LEU A 6 13.31 29.80 -20.90
N LEU A 7 14.59 29.51 -21.10
CA LEU A 7 15.40 28.79 -20.13
C LEU A 7 15.93 29.77 -19.09
N SER A 8 15.35 29.73 -17.89
CA SER A 8 15.78 30.55 -16.77
C SER A 8 16.46 29.75 -15.70
N LYS A 9 17.50 30.33 -15.11
CA LYS A 9 18.30 29.74 -14.04
C LYS A 9 17.99 30.45 -12.73
N ILE A 10 18.03 29.71 -11.62
CA ILE A 10 17.93 30.29 -10.28
C ILE A 10 19.28 30.93 -9.96
N VAL A 11 19.28 32.23 -9.64
CA VAL A 11 20.50 33.00 -9.34
C VAL A 11 20.62 33.27 -7.84
N ALA A 12 19.50 33.42 -7.15
CA ALA A 12 19.46 33.62 -5.71
C ALA A 12 18.23 32.95 -5.10
N VAL A 13 18.37 32.49 -3.86
CA VAL A 13 17.29 31.96 -3.03
C VAL A 13 17.47 32.49 -1.62
N THR A 14 16.43 33.11 -1.08
CA THR A 14 16.36 33.54 0.31
C THR A 14 15.24 32.77 1.00
N VAL A 15 15.57 32.01 2.04
CA VAL A 15 14.62 31.16 2.75
C VAL A 15 14.19 31.83 4.05
N PHE A 16 12.88 31.92 4.25
CA PHE A 16 12.22 32.35 5.48
C PHE A 16 11.55 31.13 6.14
N SER A 17 10.99 31.31 7.34
CA SER A 17 10.36 30.21 8.09
C SER A 17 9.13 29.60 7.39
N ASP A 18 8.38 30.41 6.64
CA ASP A 18 7.12 30.02 6.00
C ASP A 18 7.16 30.06 4.46
N ARG A 19 8.22 30.62 3.87
CA ARG A 19 8.33 30.83 2.42
C ARG A 19 9.78 30.91 1.95
N ALA A 20 9.99 30.79 0.65
CA ALA A 20 11.27 31.11 0.03
C ALA A 20 11.04 32.12 -1.11
N GLU A 21 11.89 33.14 -1.14
CA GLU A 21 12.01 34.04 -2.28
C GLU A 21 13.04 33.47 -3.26
N ILE A 22 12.66 33.34 -4.53
CA ILE A 22 13.49 32.75 -5.58
C ILE A 22 13.66 33.76 -6.70
N THR A 23 14.89 34.16 -6.99
CA THR A 23 15.22 35.02 -8.13
C THR A 23 15.70 34.16 -9.30
N ARG A 24 15.00 34.23 -10.43
CA ARG A 24 15.38 33.57 -11.68
C ARG A 24 15.74 34.60 -12.75
N GLN A 25 16.75 34.28 -13.55
CA GLN A 25 17.20 35.12 -14.67
C GLN A 25 17.24 34.31 -15.97
N ALA A 26 16.89 34.98 -17.07
CA ALA A 26 17.05 34.49 -18.43
C ALA A 26 17.49 35.65 -19.32
N GLU A 27 18.32 35.34 -20.31
CA GLU A 27 18.77 36.29 -21.33
C GLU A 27 18.31 35.78 -22.70
N ILE A 28 17.79 36.70 -23.52
CA ILE A 28 17.30 36.40 -24.86
C ILE A 28 17.50 37.59 -25.77
N TYR A 29 17.85 37.32 -27.03
CA TYR A 29 17.85 38.30 -28.10
C TYR A 29 16.47 38.34 -28.76
N LEU A 30 15.90 39.54 -28.90
CA LEU A 30 14.59 39.75 -29.50
C LEU A 30 14.72 40.72 -30.66
N GLU A 31 14.10 40.36 -31.79
CA GLU A 31 13.92 41.27 -32.92
C GLU A 31 12.90 42.37 -32.59
N LYS A 32 12.88 43.45 -33.38
CA LYS A 32 11.87 44.51 -33.20
C LYS A 32 10.47 43.94 -33.41
N GLY A 33 9.57 44.18 -32.45
CA GLY A 33 8.17 43.76 -32.53
C GLY A 33 7.60 43.36 -31.18
N SER A 34 6.43 42.73 -31.21
CA SER A 34 5.74 42.20 -30.02
C SER A 34 5.99 40.71 -29.88
N HIS A 35 6.59 40.32 -28.76
CA HIS A 35 6.92 38.92 -28.46
C HIS A 35 6.18 38.44 -27.22
N ARG A 36 5.81 37.15 -27.22
CA ARG A 36 5.28 36.47 -26.03
C ARG A 36 6.36 35.55 -25.49
N LEU A 37 6.77 35.78 -24.25
CA LEU A 37 7.80 35.00 -23.57
C LEU A 37 7.16 34.11 -22.52
N GLN A 38 7.68 32.89 -22.35
CA GLN A 38 7.14 31.94 -21.38
C GLN A 38 8.23 31.37 -20.47
N PHE A 39 8.04 31.56 -19.16
CA PHE A 39 8.82 30.88 -18.14
C PHE A 39 8.09 29.60 -17.73
N ALA A 40 8.69 28.44 -18.00
CA ALA A 40 8.14 27.14 -17.62
C ALA A 40 8.75 26.64 -16.30
N LYS A 41 8.12 25.59 -15.75
CA LYS A 41 8.57 24.86 -14.54
C LYS A 41 8.78 25.80 -13.34
N LEU A 42 7.79 26.67 -13.11
CA LEU A 42 7.72 27.44 -11.87
C LEU A 42 7.14 26.57 -10.75
N PRO A 43 7.52 26.81 -9.48
CA PRO A 43 6.95 26.07 -8.36
C PRO A 43 5.42 26.15 -8.34
N PRO A 44 4.71 25.04 -8.08
CA PRO A 44 3.24 25.03 -8.06
C PRO A 44 2.67 25.83 -6.88
N SER A 45 3.43 25.97 -5.79
CA SER A 45 3.08 26.78 -4.61
C SER A 45 3.41 28.27 -4.75
N LEU A 46 3.65 28.75 -5.98
CA LEU A 46 3.94 30.16 -6.23
C LEU A 46 2.72 31.03 -5.92
N MET A 47 2.93 32.07 -5.11
CA MET A 47 1.89 33.06 -4.82
C MET A 47 1.81 34.05 -6.00
N PRO A 48 0.65 34.17 -6.68
CA PRO A 48 0.52 35.05 -7.84
C PRO A 48 0.84 36.51 -7.55
N ASP A 49 0.40 37.00 -6.39
CA ASP A 49 0.55 38.41 -5.99
C ASP A 49 2.00 38.77 -5.60
N SER A 50 2.85 37.77 -5.35
CA SER A 50 4.26 37.97 -5.05
C SER A 50 5.15 37.96 -6.31
N LEU A 51 4.58 37.70 -7.49
CA LEU A 51 5.35 37.63 -8.73
C LEU A 51 5.82 39.03 -9.14
N ARG A 52 7.12 39.25 -9.09
CA ARG A 52 7.76 40.46 -9.61
C ARG A 52 8.59 40.11 -10.83
N LEU A 53 8.49 40.92 -11.87
CA LEU A 53 9.23 40.74 -13.10
C LEU A 53 9.90 42.06 -13.49
N SER A 54 11.21 42.00 -13.70
CA SER A 54 12.03 43.12 -14.16
C SER A 54 12.89 42.67 -15.33
N GLY A 55 13.21 43.59 -16.23
CA GLY A 55 14.07 43.33 -17.36
C GLY A 55 15.01 44.50 -17.60
N ILE A 56 16.20 44.21 -18.11
CA ILE A 56 17.19 45.20 -18.53
C ILE A 56 17.24 45.14 -20.05
N GLY A 57 16.92 46.25 -20.72
CA GLY A 57 16.97 46.32 -22.18
C GLY A 57 16.00 47.34 -22.78
N PRO A 58 16.00 47.49 -24.13
CA PRO A 58 15.16 48.45 -24.85
C PRO A 58 13.69 48.01 -24.99
N ALA A 59 13.32 46.83 -24.49
CA ALA A 59 11.97 46.31 -24.56
C ALA A 59 11.09 46.89 -23.45
N ARG A 60 9.79 47.08 -23.74
CA ARG A 60 8.79 47.44 -22.72
C ARG A 60 7.96 46.23 -22.34
N LEU A 61 7.71 46.09 -21.05
CA LEU A 61 6.83 45.06 -20.52
C LEU A 61 5.37 45.41 -20.85
N GLY A 62 4.66 44.50 -21.52
CA GLY A 62 3.26 44.68 -21.89
C GLY A 62 2.30 44.12 -20.84
N GLN A 63 2.14 42.79 -20.85
CA GLN A 63 1.25 42.07 -19.93
C GLN A 63 2.00 40.89 -19.31
N VAL A 64 1.81 40.68 -18.01
CA VAL A 64 2.24 39.46 -17.31
C VAL A 64 1.01 38.63 -17.00
N ARG A 65 1.08 37.34 -17.30
CA ARG A 65 0.01 36.38 -17.00
C ARG A 65 0.66 35.13 -16.43
N HIS A 66 0.07 34.60 -15.36
CA HIS A 66 0.46 33.31 -14.79
C HIS A 66 -0.65 32.29 -15.09
N GLN A 67 -0.27 31.03 -15.21
CA GLN A 67 -1.21 29.95 -15.38
C GLN A 67 -0.63 28.70 -14.73
N LEU A 68 -1.41 28.09 -13.83
CA LEU A 68 -1.09 26.76 -13.32
C LEU A 68 -1.55 25.75 -14.37
N VAL A 69 -0.60 25.02 -14.94
CA VAL A 69 -0.87 24.00 -15.95
C VAL A 69 -0.53 22.65 -15.34
N TYR A 70 -1.53 21.78 -15.27
CA TYR A 70 -1.34 20.37 -14.99
C TYR A 70 -1.24 19.68 -16.35
N SER A 71 -0.11 19.03 -16.66
CA SER A 71 -0.02 18.19 -17.86
C SER A 71 -0.54 16.78 -17.55
N ASP A 72 -1.29 16.20 -18.48
CA ASP A 72 -1.84 14.85 -18.33
C ASP A 72 -0.75 13.81 -18.07
N GLU A 73 0.45 13.98 -18.64
CA GLU A 73 1.61 13.11 -18.37
C GLU A 73 2.05 13.10 -16.88
N ILE A 74 1.95 14.23 -16.18
CA ILE A 74 2.28 14.31 -14.74
C ILE A 74 1.17 13.66 -13.91
N ILE A 75 -0.09 13.79 -14.33
CA ILE A 75 -1.23 13.15 -13.66
C ILE A 75 -1.11 11.62 -13.79
N VAL A 76 -0.83 11.11 -14.99
CA VAL A 76 -0.71 9.66 -15.23
C VAL A 76 0.44 9.04 -14.42
N THR A 77 1.58 9.73 -14.30
CA THR A 77 2.73 9.22 -13.52
C THR A 77 2.46 9.22 -12.02
N THR A 78 1.85 10.27 -11.49
CA THR A 78 1.49 10.35 -10.07
C THR A 78 0.40 9.34 -9.71
N LEU A 79 -0.66 9.23 -10.52
CA LEU A 79 -1.71 8.21 -10.32
C LEU A 79 -1.13 6.80 -10.25
N ARG A 80 -0.21 6.44 -11.14
CA ARG A 80 0.41 5.12 -11.16
C ARG A 80 1.16 4.80 -9.87
N ILE A 81 1.86 5.78 -9.30
CA ILE A 81 2.58 5.62 -8.01
C ILE A 81 1.60 5.37 -6.87
N TRP A 82 0.50 6.12 -6.83
CA TRP A 82 -0.53 5.95 -5.80
C TRP A 82 -1.30 4.63 -5.94
N GLU A 83 -1.51 4.15 -7.17
CA GLU A 83 -2.10 2.84 -7.44
C GLU A 83 -1.19 1.71 -6.96
N GLU A 84 0.11 1.82 -7.21
CA GLU A 84 1.11 0.84 -6.77
C GLU A 84 1.21 0.79 -5.24
N GLU A 85 1.24 1.94 -4.57
CA GLU A 85 1.25 1.98 -3.10
C GLU A 85 -0.06 1.43 -2.51
N ASN A 86 -1.22 1.74 -3.11
CA ASN A 86 -2.50 1.13 -2.70
C ASN A 86 -2.49 -0.39 -2.87
N ALA A 87 -1.95 -0.90 -3.98
CA ALA A 87 -1.85 -2.34 -4.21
C ALA A 87 -0.96 -3.01 -3.15
N ARG A 88 0.17 -2.38 -2.82
CA ARG A 88 1.10 -2.85 -1.78
C ARG A 88 0.44 -2.88 -0.39
N VAL A 89 -0.24 -1.80 0.00
CA VAL A 89 -0.93 -1.71 1.29
C VAL A 89 -2.05 -2.76 1.38
N LYS A 90 -2.82 -2.96 0.31
CA LYS A 90 -3.86 -4.00 0.25
C LYS A 90 -3.28 -5.40 0.39
N ALA A 91 -2.17 -5.71 -0.28
CA ALA A 91 -1.48 -7.00 -0.15
C ALA A 91 -1.02 -7.24 1.30
N HIS A 92 -0.55 -6.19 1.98
CA HIS A 92 -0.14 -6.29 3.38
C HIS A 92 -1.34 -6.54 4.31
N LEU A 93 -2.45 -5.83 4.12
CA LEU A 93 -3.70 -6.10 4.86
C LEU A 93 -4.16 -7.54 4.68
N GLN A 94 -4.14 -8.03 3.44
CA GLN A 94 -4.55 -9.40 3.16
C GLN A 94 -3.65 -10.44 3.84
N THR A 95 -2.34 -10.18 3.90
CA THR A 95 -1.40 -11.04 4.64
C THR A 95 -1.71 -11.08 6.13
N LEU A 96 -2.06 -9.93 6.72
CA LEU A 96 -2.43 -9.84 8.14
C LEU A 96 -3.77 -10.54 8.40
N ASP A 97 -4.75 -10.39 7.51
CA ASP A 97 -6.04 -11.09 7.60
C ASP A 97 -5.85 -12.61 7.55
N ASP A 98 -4.99 -13.11 6.67
CA ASP A 98 -4.66 -14.54 6.58
C ASP A 98 -4.01 -15.05 7.88
N GLN A 99 -3.12 -14.27 8.49
CA GLN A 99 -2.49 -14.59 9.78
C GLN A 99 -3.52 -14.62 10.91
N LEU A 100 -4.42 -13.64 10.95
CA LEU A 100 -5.48 -13.55 11.95
C LEU A 100 -6.45 -14.74 11.82
N ALA A 101 -6.81 -15.09 10.58
CA ALA A 101 -7.64 -16.27 10.31
C ALA A 101 -6.96 -17.58 10.71
N LEU A 102 -5.63 -17.68 10.60
CA LEU A 102 -4.87 -18.84 11.08
C LEU A 102 -4.89 -18.92 12.61
N LEU A 103 -4.56 -17.82 13.30
CA LEU A 103 -4.54 -17.78 14.77
C LEU A 103 -5.91 -18.06 15.38
N HIS A 104 -7.00 -17.54 14.80
CA HIS A 104 -8.35 -17.87 15.24
C HIS A 104 -8.67 -19.37 15.10
N LYS A 105 -8.20 -20.03 14.03
CA LYS A 105 -8.37 -21.49 13.91
C LYS A 105 -7.59 -22.23 14.99
N GLU A 106 -6.38 -21.78 15.31
CA GLU A 106 -5.56 -22.37 16.37
C GLU A 106 -6.23 -22.23 17.75
N GLU A 107 -6.77 -21.05 18.07
CA GLU A 107 -7.51 -20.79 19.31
C GLU A 107 -8.71 -21.72 19.46
N VAL A 108 -9.57 -21.81 18.43
CA VAL A 108 -10.76 -22.68 18.44
C VAL A 108 -10.39 -24.15 18.65
N VAL A 109 -9.26 -24.61 18.09
CA VAL A 109 -8.79 -25.99 18.29
C VAL A 109 -8.36 -26.21 19.74
N ILE A 110 -7.62 -25.27 20.33
CA ILE A 110 -7.18 -25.34 21.73
C ILE A 110 -8.39 -25.37 22.66
N GLU A 111 -9.40 -24.53 22.42
CA GLU A 111 -10.64 -24.51 23.20
C GLU A 111 -11.39 -25.85 23.12
N GLN A 112 -11.50 -26.44 21.93
CA GLN A 112 -12.14 -27.75 21.75
C GLN A 112 -11.38 -28.87 22.46
N LEU A 113 -10.04 -28.83 22.50
CA LEU A 113 -9.21 -29.76 23.26
C LEU A 113 -9.43 -29.58 24.77
N ALA A 114 -9.41 -28.34 25.26
CA ALA A 114 -9.64 -28.03 26.67
C ALA A 114 -11.04 -28.47 27.13
N LEU A 115 -12.06 -28.28 26.31
CA LEU A 115 -13.43 -28.71 26.59
C LEU A 115 -13.54 -30.25 26.65
N LYS A 116 -12.88 -30.96 25.72
CA LYS A 116 -12.83 -32.44 25.73
C LYS A 116 -12.05 -32.99 26.93
N MET A 117 -11.03 -32.29 27.40
CA MET A 117 -10.25 -32.68 28.59
C MET A 117 -10.98 -32.39 29.92
N THR A 118 -11.78 -31.32 29.96
CA THR A 118 -12.46 -30.87 31.20
C THR A 118 -13.91 -31.38 31.31
N SER A 119 -14.44 -32.06 30.28
CA SER A 119 -15.77 -32.65 30.34
C SER A 119 -15.76 -33.89 31.24
N PRO A 120 -16.53 -33.91 32.34
CA PRO A 120 -16.52 -35.02 33.28
C PRO A 120 -17.33 -36.18 32.68
N ASN A 121 -16.67 -37.09 31.96
CA ASN A 121 -17.29 -38.33 31.51
C ASN A 121 -16.90 -39.50 32.44
N PRO A 122 -17.78 -39.94 33.36
CA PRO A 122 -17.43 -40.85 34.45
C PRO A 122 -17.28 -42.33 34.04
N LYS A 123 -17.04 -42.65 32.76
CA LYS A 123 -16.98 -44.05 32.28
C LYS A 123 -15.79 -44.39 31.37
N GLN A 124 -14.77 -43.54 31.28
CA GLN A 124 -13.55 -43.89 30.55
C GLN A 124 -12.33 -43.49 31.38
N GLU A 125 -11.77 -44.46 32.12
CA GLU A 125 -10.38 -44.44 32.55
C GLU A 125 -9.50 -44.33 31.30
N HIS A 126 -9.08 -43.10 31.00
CA HIS A 126 -8.05 -42.88 30.01
C HIS A 126 -6.71 -43.05 30.71
N ASP A 127 -6.02 -44.12 30.36
CA ASP A 127 -4.67 -44.40 30.81
C ASP A 127 -3.71 -43.43 30.11
N PHE A 128 -3.57 -42.24 30.72
CA PHE A 128 -2.82 -41.10 30.20
C PHE A 128 -1.33 -41.25 30.51
N ALA A 129 -0.61 -42.00 29.69
CA ALA A 129 0.85 -41.97 29.68
C ALA A 129 1.35 -40.74 28.88
N PRO A 130 2.32 -39.94 29.40
CA PRO A 130 2.96 -38.83 28.68
C PRO A 130 3.55 -39.24 27.32
N GLU A 131 3.87 -40.52 27.16
CA GLU A 131 4.34 -41.10 25.91
C GLU A 131 3.27 -41.16 24.82
N LYS A 132 1.97 -41.19 25.12
CA LYS A 132 0.96 -41.23 24.03
C LYS A 132 0.75 -39.87 23.34
N TRP A 133 1.30 -38.79 23.92
CA TRP A 133 1.17 -37.41 23.41
C TRP A 133 1.94 -37.21 22.11
N HIS A 134 3.13 -37.79 21.98
CA HIS A 134 3.95 -37.61 20.76
C HIS A 134 3.33 -38.32 19.55
N ILE A 135 2.63 -39.44 19.76
CA ILE A 135 1.92 -40.17 18.70
C ILE A 135 0.73 -39.34 18.20
N PHE A 136 -0.04 -38.75 19.12
CA PHE A 136 -1.21 -37.96 18.77
C PHE A 136 -0.83 -36.64 18.05
N LEU A 137 0.22 -35.97 18.52
CA LEU A 137 0.72 -34.75 17.88
C LEU A 137 1.36 -35.03 16.51
N GLY A 138 2.05 -36.17 16.35
CA GLY A 138 2.59 -36.60 15.06
C GLY A 138 1.50 -36.89 14.02
N PHE A 139 0.42 -37.55 14.43
CA PHE A 139 -0.73 -37.82 13.56
C PHE A 139 -1.39 -36.53 13.05
N TYR A 140 -1.64 -35.56 13.95
CA TYR A 140 -2.26 -34.30 13.55
C TYR A 140 -1.33 -33.39 12.74
N ARG A 141 -0.01 -33.42 12.99
CA ARG A 141 0.98 -32.72 12.16
C ARG A 141 1.03 -33.27 10.73
N SER A 142 0.89 -34.58 10.55
CA SER A 142 0.77 -35.17 9.21
C SER A 142 -0.54 -34.78 8.48
N GLN A 143 -1.62 -34.49 9.21
CA GLN A 143 -2.87 -34.01 8.61
C GLN A 143 -2.81 -32.54 8.20
N LEU A 144 -2.00 -31.72 8.89
CA LEU A 144 -1.78 -30.31 8.52
C LEU A 144 -0.78 -30.15 7.36
N GLU A 145 0.12 -31.12 7.15
CA GLU A 145 1.10 -31.12 6.05
C GLU A 145 0.57 -31.72 4.73
N ALA A 146 -0.54 -32.47 4.75
CA ALA A 146 -1.13 -33.03 3.53
C ALA A 146 -2.09 -32.03 2.85
N PRO A 147 -1.82 -31.56 1.62
CA PRO A 147 -2.75 -30.71 0.90
C PRO A 147 -3.93 -31.55 0.40
N GLY A 148 -5.04 -31.49 1.13
CA GLY A 148 -6.36 -31.92 0.70
C GLY A 148 -6.64 -33.42 0.79
N LEU A 149 -7.41 -33.82 1.80
CA LEU A 149 -8.52 -34.75 1.60
C LEU A 149 -9.53 -34.65 2.76
N GLY A 150 -10.79 -34.42 2.43
CA GLY A 150 -11.91 -34.35 3.36
C GLY A 150 -12.22 -35.68 4.09
N PRO A 151 -13.15 -35.65 5.05
CA PRO A 151 -13.30 -36.68 6.07
C PRO A 151 -13.75 -38.03 5.48
N SER A 152 -12.91 -39.06 5.66
CA SER A 152 -13.27 -40.45 5.39
C SER A 152 -14.32 -40.93 6.39
N ALA A 153 -15.53 -41.19 5.89
CA ALA A 153 -16.65 -41.71 6.63
C ALA A 153 -16.37 -43.13 7.17
N GLY A 154 -16.45 -43.28 8.49
CA GLY A 154 -16.37 -44.57 9.16
C GLY A 154 -17.52 -45.50 8.79
N THR A 155 -17.24 -46.56 8.04
CA THR A 155 -18.18 -47.64 7.74
C THR A 155 -18.24 -48.60 8.95
N LYS A 156 -19.29 -48.47 9.78
CA LYS A 156 -19.60 -49.48 10.81
C LYS A 156 -20.13 -50.75 10.14
N ARG A 157 -19.29 -51.78 10.03
CA ARG A 157 -19.73 -53.15 9.71
C ARG A 157 -19.95 -53.92 11.03
N LYS A 158 -21.18 -53.95 11.54
CA LYS A 158 -21.55 -54.90 12.61
C LYS A 158 -21.65 -56.29 12.01
N ARG A 159 -20.88 -57.25 12.53
CA ARG A 159 -20.93 -58.66 12.16
C ARG A 159 -20.99 -59.52 13.42
N ASN A 160 -22.17 -60.14 13.62
CA ASN A 160 -22.44 -61.46 14.24
C ASN A 160 -22.12 -61.61 15.75
N LEU A 161 -22.72 -62.48 16.56
CA LEU A 161 -23.71 -63.55 16.46
C LEU A 161 -24.24 -63.78 17.91
N ALA A 162 -25.41 -64.38 18.08
CA ALA A 162 -25.99 -64.80 19.37
C ALA A 162 -25.08 -65.79 20.15
N PRO A 163 -25.34 -66.17 21.44
CA PRO A 163 -26.51 -67.02 21.77
C PRO A 163 -27.12 -66.92 23.20
N SER A 164 -28.32 -67.51 23.29
CA SER A 164 -28.90 -68.35 24.35
C SER A 164 -29.26 -67.79 25.74
N GLY A 165 -30.53 -68.07 26.09
CA GLY A 165 -31.17 -67.92 27.39
C GLY A 165 -32.67 -68.05 27.20
#